data_AF-A0A2V4WT74-F1
#
_entry.id   AF-A0A2V4WT74-F1
#
_cell.length_a   1.000
_cell.length_b   1.000
_cell.length_c   1.000
_cell.angle_alpha   90.00
_cell.angle_beta   90.00
_cell.angle_gamma   90.00
#
_symmetry.space_group_name_H-M   'P 1'
#
loop_
_entity.id
_entity.type
_entity.pdbx_description
1 polymer ?
#
loop_
_entity_poly.entity_id
_entity_poly.type
_entity_poly.pdbx_seq_one_letter_code
_entity_poly.pdbx_strand_id
1 'polypeptide(L)'
;MEVLLSLLLALSIGNIGQVGYEGVNQAREAKNTTKIESVKVEKSVESKKVAKLEVKQVKATTSKKSDDDYDWMYFELTAYSNHENSTGKSKGHPEYGKTASGAMTKEGVTIAADWHVLPEGTKVYIDGVGERVVQDKGGAIKNHKIDVYFKSEKEALEFGRKKNVRVRIID
;
A
#
# COMPACT_ATOMS: atom_id res chain seq x y z
N MET A 1 -18.34 61.24 -22.75
CA MET A 1 -19.04 60.59 -21.63
C MET A 1 -18.59 59.14 -21.65
N GLU A 2 -18.28 58.57 -20.48
CA GLU A 2 -17.59 57.28 -20.22
C GLU A 2 -16.04 57.40 -20.29
N VAL A 3 -15.35 57.80 -19.22
CA VAL A 3 -15.14 57.22 -17.87
C VAL A 3 -14.21 55.99 -17.90
N LEU A 4 -12.94 56.30 -17.64
CA LEU A 4 -11.91 55.52 -16.92
C LEU A 4 -12.39 54.21 -16.26
N LEU A 5 -11.74 53.10 -16.61
CA LEU A 5 -11.57 51.98 -15.68
C LEU A 5 -10.13 51.44 -15.76
N SER A 6 -9.25 52.12 -15.02
CA SER A 6 -7.92 51.66 -14.66
C SER A 6 -8.03 50.48 -13.70
N LEU A 7 -7.73 49.26 -14.19
CA LEU A 7 -7.57 48.06 -13.36
C LEU A 7 -6.08 47.73 -13.26
N LEU A 8 -5.39 48.33 -12.28
CA LEU A 8 -4.08 47.88 -11.84
C LEU A 8 -4.05 47.93 -10.31
N LEU A 9 -4.59 46.89 -9.66
CA LEU A 9 -4.35 46.63 -8.25
C LEU A 9 -3.24 45.60 -8.15
N ALA A 10 -2.00 46.08 -8.07
CA ALA A 10 -0.87 45.26 -7.66
C ALA A 10 -1.02 44.94 -6.17
N LEU A 11 -1.44 43.72 -5.85
CA LEU A 11 -1.35 43.21 -4.48
C LEU A 11 0.07 42.68 -4.25
N SER A 12 0.77 43.45 -3.43
CA SER A 12 1.98 43.13 -2.68
C SER A 12 2.06 41.64 -2.30
N ILE A 13 3.00 40.91 -2.92
CA ILE A 13 3.35 39.56 -2.47
C ILE A 13 4.35 39.73 -1.34
N GLY A 14 3.88 39.45 -0.12
CA GLY A 14 4.68 39.42 1.08
C GLY A 14 5.81 38.40 0.96
N ASN A 15 7.02 38.87 1.27
CA ASN A 15 8.20 38.07 1.51
C ASN A 15 7.96 37.18 2.74
N ILE A 16 7.76 35.87 2.53
CA ILE A 16 7.78 34.87 3.59
C ILE A 16 8.93 33.91 3.29
N GLY A 17 9.89 33.92 4.22
CA GLY A 17 11.19 33.30 4.10
C GLY A 17 11.15 31.78 3.88
N GLN A 18 12.19 31.34 3.17
CA GLN A 18 12.61 29.95 3.09
C GLN A 18 12.93 29.42 4.49
N VAL A 19 12.41 28.24 4.82
CA VAL A 19 12.99 27.36 5.83
C VAL A 19 12.92 25.94 5.29
N GLY A 20 14.10 25.39 5.02
CA GLY A 20 14.29 24.04 4.53
C GLY A 20 13.98 23.00 5.59
N TYR A 21 13.43 21.88 5.17
CA TYR A 21 13.39 20.65 5.97
C TYR A 21 14.60 19.81 5.59
N GLU A 22 15.71 20.07 6.27
CA GLU A 22 16.84 19.16 6.35
C GLU A 22 16.50 17.99 7.29
N GLY A 23 16.94 16.80 6.89
CA GLY A 23 16.63 15.55 7.55
C GLY A 23 17.24 15.42 8.95
N VAL A 24 16.59 14.59 9.76
CA VAL A 24 17.15 14.09 11.02
C VAL A 24 16.85 12.59 11.12
N ASN A 25 17.78 11.81 10.56
CA ASN A 25 18.03 10.45 11.02
C ASN A 25 18.83 10.57 12.32
N GLN A 26 18.19 10.35 13.48
CA GLN A 26 18.92 10.23 14.74
C GLN A 26 19.38 8.80 14.95
N ALA A 27 20.70 8.68 15.05
CA ALA A 27 21.46 7.51 15.40
C ALA A 27 21.04 6.94 16.77
N ARG A 28 20.92 5.62 16.83
CA ARG A 28 21.05 4.85 18.07
C ARG A 28 22.45 4.26 18.09
N GLU A 29 23.35 4.86 18.85
CA GLU A 29 24.66 4.29 19.17
C GLU A 29 24.82 4.09 20.68
N ALA A 30 25.49 2.97 20.97
CA ALA A 30 26.23 2.60 22.18
C ALA A 30 25.46 2.43 23.50
N LYS A 31 25.23 1.15 23.87
CA LYS A 31 25.70 0.54 25.14
C LYS A 31 25.90 -0.98 24.96
N ASN A 32 27.02 -1.37 24.36
CA ASN A 32 27.58 -2.73 24.51
C ASN A 32 28.97 -2.57 25.14
N THR A 33 29.06 -2.84 26.44
CA THR A 33 30.33 -2.99 27.16
C THR A 33 30.26 -4.28 27.97
N THR A 34 30.86 -5.30 27.37
CA THR A 34 31.67 -6.37 27.96
C THR A 34 31.96 -6.27 29.46
N LYS A 35 31.52 -7.29 30.20
CA LYS A 35 32.30 -7.86 31.32
C LYS A 35 31.87 -9.31 31.55
N ILE A 36 32.61 -10.25 30.96
CA ILE A 36 32.50 -11.68 31.27
C ILE A 36 33.89 -12.10 31.72
N GLU A 37 34.04 -12.37 33.01
CA GLU A 37 35.23 -13.00 33.58
C GLU A 37 34.78 -14.20 34.42
N SER A 38 35.06 -15.36 33.84
CA SER A 38 35.51 -16.62 34.47
C SER A 38 34.96 -17.03 35.84
N VAL A 39 34.22 -18.14 35.85
CA VAL A 39 34.49 -19.22 36.81
C VAL A 39 34.57 -20.55 36.07
N LYS A 40 35.71 -21.21 36.29
CA LYS A 40 36.19 -22.47 35.73
C LYS A 40 35.81 -23.61 36.68
N VAL A 41 35.07 -24.60 36.22
CA VAL A 41 35.12 -25.97 36.76
C VAL A 41 35.10 -26.95 35.58
N GLU A 42 36.30 -27.46 35.28
CA GLU A 42 36.56 -28.69 34.52
C GLU A 42 36.07 -29.89 35.39
N LYS A 43 35.70 -31.08 34.91
CA LYS A 43 36.31 -31.88 33.85
C LYS A 43 35.52 -33.19 33.62
N SER A 44 35.67 -33.74 32.40
CA SER A 44 35.56 -35.15 31.96
C SER A 44 34.14 -35.73 31.84
N VAL A 45 33.72 -36.38 30.74
CA VAL A 45 34.42 -37.30 29.80
C VAL A 45 33.60 -37.31 28.47
N GLU A 46 34.16 -36.99 27.29
CA GLU A 46 34.69 -37.91 26.24
C GLU A 46 33.64 -38.96 25.74
N SER A 47 33.27 -39.19 24.47
CA SER A 47 33.67 -38.77 23.11
C SER A 47 32.87 -39.56 22.05
N LYS A 48 33.07 -39.22 20.76
CA LYS A 48 32.76 -39.91 19.48
C LYS A 48 31.46 -39.43 18.78
N LYS A 49 31.54 -38.59 17.74
CA LYS A 49 32.02 -38.81 16.35
C LYS A 49 31.06 -39.70 15.53
N VAL A 50 30.20 -39.08 14.70
CA VAL A 50 29.77 -39.62 13.39
C VAL A 50 29.15 -38.51 12.51
N ALA A 51 29.67 -38.42 11.27
CA ALA A 51 29.09 -37.87 10.02
C ALA A 51 28.51 -36.44 10.05
N LYS A 52 29.11 -35.40 9.44
CA LYS A 52 29.40 -35.24 8.00
C LYS A 52 28.33 -35.83 7.09
N LEU A 53 27.27 -35.06 6.87
CA LEU A 53 26.53 -35.00 5.61
C LEU A 53 26.34 -33.53 5.24
N GLU A 54 27.32 -32.99 4.51
CA GLU A 54 27.03 -31.98 3.50
C GLU A 54 26.12 -32.64 2.47
N VAL A 55 24.87 -32.16 2.37
CA VAL A 55 24.11 -32.22 1.13
C VAL A 55 23.80 -30.77 0.76
N LYS A 56 24.63 -30.28 -0.16
CA LYS A 56 24.32 -29.18 -1.05
C LYS A 56 22.98 -29.45 -1.77
N GLN A 57 22.39 -28.35 -2.23
CA GLN A 57 21.25 -28.24 -3.17
C GLN A 57 19.89 -28.26 -2.48
N VAL A 58 19.07 -27.22 -2.55
CA VAL A 58 18.83 -26.31 -3.67
C VAL A 58 18.69 -24.88 -3.18
N LYS A 59 19.64 -24.04 -3.60
CA LYS A 59 19.41 -22.62 -3.77
C LYS A 59 18.33 -22.55 -4.87
N ALA A 60 17.08 -22.37 -4.47
CA ALA A 60 16.03 -21.99 -5.41
C ALA A 60 16.39 -20.59 -5.90
N THR A 61 17.17 -20.55 -6.97
CA THR A 61 17.38 -19.34 -7.76
C THR A 61 16.11 -19.14 -8.56
N THR A 62 15.02 -18.72 -7.90
CA THR A 62 13.98 -17.97 -8.58
C THR A 62 14.67 -16.68 -9.01
N SER A 63 15.08 -16.60 -10.28
CA SER A 63 15.43 -15.34 -10.90
C SER A 63 14.18 -14.46 -10.77
N LYS A 64 14.13 -13.59 -9.75
CA LYS A 64 13.07 -12.60 -9.62
C LYS A 64 13.09 -11.81 -10.93
N LYS A 65 12.00 -11.88 -11.70
CA LYS A 65 11.77 -10.98 -12.83
C LYS A 65 12.07 -9.54 -12.37
N SER A 66 12.79 -8.78 -13.20
CA SER A 66 12.93 -7.33 -12.99
C SER A 66 11.55 -6.67 -13.03
N ASP A 67 11.38 -5.55 -12.33
CA ASP A 67 10.08 -4.83 -12.26
C ASP A 67 9.50 -4.51 -13.64
N ASP A 68 10.37 -4.23 -14.61
CA ASP A 68 10.00 -3.89 -15.99
C ASP A 68 9.56 -5.09 -16.85
N ASP A 69 9.74 -6.33 -16.38
CA ASP A 69 9.37 -7.55 -17.12
C ASP A 69 7.93 -8.03 -16.78
N TYR A 70 7.17 -7.20 -16.07
CA TYR A 70 5.74 -7.39 -15.86
C TYR A 70 4.94 -6.55 -16.85
N ASP A 71 3.79 -7.10 -17.26
CA ASP A 71 2.82 -6.36 -18.06
C ASP A 71 2.04 -5.39 -17.15
N TRP A 72 2.54 -4.16 -17.08
CA TRP A 72 1.96 -3.10 -16.26
C TRP A 72 0.86 -2.36 -17.03
N MET A 73 -0.25 -2.16 -16.34
CA MET A 73 -1.35 -1.31 -16.77
C MET A 73 -1.42 -0.06 -15.89
N TYR A 74 -2.04 1.01 -16.38
CA TYR A 74 -2.20 2.26 -15.64
C TYR A 74 -3.66 2.53 -15.30
N PHE A 75 -3.93 2.87 -14.04
CA PHE A 75 -5.26 3.11 -13.52
C PHE A 75 -5.37 4.45 -12.77
N GLU A 76 -6.60 5.01 -12.75
CA GLU A 76 -6.99 5.99 -11.73
C GLU A 76 -7.47 5.26 -10.48
N LEU A 77 -6.94 5.63 -9.32
CA LEU A 77 -7.34 5.09 -8.04
C LEU A 77 -8.16 6.10 -7.26
N THR A 78 -9.24 5.62 -6.67
CA THR A 78 -9.98 6.29 -5.60
C THR A 78 -10.02 5.38 -4.38
N ALA A 79 -10.67 5.84 -3.33
CA ALA A 79 -10.93 5.03 -2.15
C ALA A 79 -12.38 5.17 -1.69
N TYR A 80 -12.89 4.10 -1.08
CA TYR A 80 -14.20 4.06 -0.48
C TYR A 80 -14.17 3.31 0.86
N SER A 81 -15.24 3.47 1.62
CA SER A 81 -15.47 2.73 2.85
C SER A 81 -16.90 2.18 2.86
N ASN A 82 -17.27 1.42 3.89
CA ASN A 82 -18.67 1.03 4.09
C ASN A 82 -19.52 2.17 4.66
N HIS A 83 -19.02 3.40 4.76
CA HIS A 83 -19.82 4.51 5.26
C HIS A 83 -21.03 4.76 4.34
N GLU A 84 -22.10 5.28 4.93
CA GLU A 84 -23.37 5.51 4.21
C GLU A 84 -23.16 6.46 3.01
N ASN A 85 -22.27 7.44 3.15
CA ASN A 85 -21.91 8.37 2.08
C ASN A 85 -21.30 7.66 0.85
N SER A 86 -20.65 6.50 1.05
CA SER A 86 -20.03 5.72 -0.03
C SER A 86 -20.97 4.65 -0.60
N THR A 87 -21.81 4.03 0.23
CA THR A 87 -22.58 2.84 -0.14
C THR A 87 -24.10 3.01 -0.12
N GLY A 88 -24.60 4.09 0.47
CA GLY A 88 -26.02 4.33 0.74
C GLY A 88 -26.61 3.40 1.82
N LYS A 89 -25.78 2.66 2.57
CA LYS A 89 -26.22 1.66 3.54
C LYS A 89 -25.69 1.96 4.94
N SER A 90 -26.58 2.00 5.92
CA SER A 90 -26.22 2.12 7.34
C SER A 90 -25.76 0.77 7.91
N LYS A 91 -25.09 0.79 9.08
CA LYS A 91 -24.53 -0.42 9.72
C LYS A 91 -25.55 -1.52 10.05
N GLY A 92 -26.83 -1.16 10.20
CA GLY A 92 -27.91 -2.12 10.46
C GLY A 92 -28.51 -2.75 9.20
N HIS A 93 -28.11 -2.29 8.01
CA HIS A 93 -28.64 -2.80 6.75
C HIS A 93 -28.14 -4.23 6.48
N PRO A 94 -28.99 -5.17 6.02
CA PRO A 94 -28.58 -6.57 5.78
C PRO A 94 -27.39 -6.71 4.80
N GLU A 95 -27.32 -5.81 3.83
CA GLU A 95 -26.27 -5.79 2.80
C GLU A 95 -25.11 -4.83 3.14
N TYR A 96 -24.97 -4.42 4.40
CA TYR A 96 -23.88 -3.56 4.86
C TYR A 96 -22.53 -4.28 4.70
N GLY A 97 -21.60 -3.68 3.95
CA GLY A 97 -20.28 -4.24 3.71
C GLY A 97 -20.24 -5.47 2.79
N LYS A 98 -21.35 -5.83 2.14
CA LYS A 98 -21.37 -6.89 1.14
C LYS A 98 -21.00 -6.32 -0.23
N THR A 99 -20.03 -6.94 -0.88
CA THR A 99 -19.55 -6.56 -2.22
C THR A 99 -20.41 -7.18 -3.32
N ALA A 100 -20.21 -6.75 -4.57
CA ALA A 100 -20.87 -7.33 -5.74
C ALA A 100 -20.59 -8.84 -5.94
N SER A 101 -19.44 -9.36 -5.51
CA SER A 101 -19.14 -10.81 -5.50
C SER A 101 -19.88 -11.58 -4.39
N GLY A 102 -20.50 -10.88 -3.44
CA GLY A 102 -21.09 -11.47 -2.24
C GLY A 102 -20.12 -11.66 -1.08
N ALA A 103 -18.83 -11.34 -1.25
CA ALA A 103 -17.87 -11.31 -0.15
C ALA A 103 -18.15 -10.11 0.79
N MET A 104 -17.63 -10.20 2.02
CA MET A 104 -17.59 -9.04 2.91
C MET A 104 -16.35 -8.21 2.62
N THR A 105 -16.50 -6.88 2.60
CA THR A 105 -15.37 -5.96 2.42
C THR A 105 -14.32 -6.19 3.50
N LYS A 106 -13.06 -6.26 3.07
CA LYS A 106 -11.91 -6.51 3.93
C LYS A 106 -10.77 -5.62 3.52
N GLU A 107 -10.32 -4.79 4.45
CA GLU A 107 -9.17 -3.91 4.27
C GLU A 107 -7.91 -4.70 3.97
N GLY A 108 -7.08 -4.18 3.06
CA GLY A 108 -5.91 -4.88 2.55
C GLY A 108 -6.23 -6.01 1.56
N VAL A 109 -7.51 -6.26 1.24
CA VAL A 109 -7.93 -7.30 0.27
C VAL A 109 -8.82 -6.70 -0.79
N THR A 110 -9.97 -6.15 -0.41
CA THR A 110 -11.04 -5.79 -1.35
C THR A 110 -10.72 -4.56 -2.18
N ILE A 111 -10.96 -4.64 -3.49
CA ILE A 111 -11.09 -3.49 -4.39
C ILE A 111 -12.34 -3.61 -5.25
N ALA A 112 -12.86 -2.46 -5.69
CA ALA A 112 -13.86 -2.37 -6.74
C ALA A 112 -13.20 -2.04 -8.09
N ALA A 113 -13.66 -2.68 -9.17
CA ALA A 113 -13.16 -2.43 -10.52
C ALA A 113 -14.25 -2.65 -11.57
N ASP A 114 -13.97 -2.31 -12.82
CA ASP A 114 -14.80 -2.72 -13.96
C ASP A 114 -14.47 -4.18 -14.35
N TRP A 115 -15.44 -5.09 -14.20
CA TRP A 115 -15.23 -6.51 -14.49
C TRP A 115 -15.00 -6.86 -15.96
N HIS A 116 -15.21 -5.92 -16.89
CA HIS A 116 -14.80 -6.12 -18.29
C HIS A 116 -13.29 -5.90 -18.49
N VAL A 117 -12.63 -5.17 -17.58
CA VAL A 117 -11.20 -4.87 -17.61
C VAL A 117 -10.45 -5.75 -16.61
N LEU A 118 -10.92 -5.82 -15.37
CA LEU A 118 -10.40 -6.69 -14.32
C LEU A 118 -11.55 -7.55 -13.79
N PRO A 119 -11.72 -8.78 -14.30
CA PRO A 119 -12.80 -9.67 -13.86
C PRO A 119 -12.81 -9.90 -12.35
N GLU A 120 -13.99 -10.25 -11.83
CA GLU A 120 -14.15 -10.68 -10.44
C GLU A 120 -13.13 -11.77 -10.08
N GLY A 121 -12.52 -11.67 -8.89
CA GLY A 121 -11.55 -12.63 -8.38
C GLY A 121 -10.10 -12.36 -8.79
N THR A 122 -9.86 -11.53 -9.82
CA THR A 122 -8.51 -11.16 -10.26
C THR A 122 -7.70 -10.61 -9.09
N LYS A 123 -6.48 -11.12 -8.90
CA LYS A 123 -5.52 -10.58 -7.95
C LYS A 123 -4.59 -9.64 -8.66
N VAL A 124 -4.37 -8.48 -8.05
CA VAL A 124 -3.50 -7.44 -8.60
C VAL A 124 -2.49 -7.00 -7.57
N TYR A 125 -1.32 -6.60 -8.04
CA TYR A 125 -0.40 -5.78 -7.28
C TYR A 125 -0.52 -4.34 -7.75
N ILE A 126 -0.83 -3.44 -6.82
CA ILE A 126 -0.99 -2.01 -7.08
C ILE A 126 0.24 -1.30 -6.50
N ASP A 127 0.96 -0.55 -7.32
CA ASP A 127 2.17 0.14 -6.89
C ASP A 127 1.86 1.15 -5.78
N GLY A 128 2.62 1.11 -4.68
CA GLY A 128 2.40 1.91 -3.48
C GLY A 128 1.19 1.53 -2.61
N VAL A 129 0.40 0.50 -2.97
CA VAL A 129 -0.79 0.05 -2.20
C VAL A 129 -0.68 -1.43 -1.79
N GLY A 130 -0.05 -2.26 -2.62
CA GLY A 130 0.16 -3.68 -2.39
C GLY A 130 -0.87 -4.58 -3.09
N GLU A 131 -0.91 -5.84 -2.67
CA GLU A 131 -1.76 -6.88 -3.26
C GLU A 131 -3.23 -6.69 -2.89
N ARG A 132 -4.13 -6.85 -3.86
CA ARG A 132 -5.58 -6.73 -3.69
C ARG A 132 -6.32 -7.74 -4.57
N VAL A 133 -7.61 -7.92 -4.30
CA VAL A 133 -8.51 -8.83 -4.99
C VAL A 133 -9.75 -8.07 -5.44
N VAL A 134 -10.09 -8.20 -6.72
CA VAL A 134 -11.32 -7.62 -7.27
C VAL A 134 -12.52 -8.38 -6.73
N GLN A 135 -13.28 -7.77 -5.84
CA GLN A 135 -14.48 -8.38 -5.24
C GLN A 135 -15.72 -7.52 -5.41
N ASP A 136 -15.57 -6.27 -5.83
CA ASP A 136 -16.66 -5.31 -5.84
C ASP A 136 -16.79 -4.56 -7.17
N LYS A 137 -17.91 -3.86 -7.35
CA LYS A 137 -18.19 -2.95 -8.46
C LYS A 137 -18.82 -1.67 -7.93
N GLY A 138 -18.49 -0.56 -8.57
CA GLY A 138 -19.18 0.72 -8.36
C GLY A 138 -19.78 1.23 -9.66
N GLY A 139 -20.90 1.96 -9.57
CA GLY A 139 -21.52 2.58 -10.75
C GLY A 139 -20.57 3.54 -11.49
N ALA A 140 -19.74 4.26 -10.74
CA ALA A 140 -18.74 5.21 -11.26
C ALA A 140 -17.36 4.58 -11.54
N ILE A 141 -17.17 3.29 -11.20
CA ILE A 141 -15.91 2.56 -11.36
C ILE A 141 -15.97 1.80 -12.69
N LYS A 142 -15.45 2.44 -13.75
CA LYS A 142 -15.55 1.99 -15.14
C LYS A 142 -14.20 2.12 -15.83
N ASN A 143 -13.94 1.25 -16.81
CA ASN A 143 -12.68 1.18 -17.55
C ASN A 143 -11.48 1.02 -16.60
N HIS A 144 -10.41 1.81 -16.80
CA HIS A 144 -9.19 1.79 -16.02
C HIS A 144 -9.30 2.59 -14.70
N LYS A 145 -10.32 2.27 -13.89
CA LYS A 145 -10.50 2.83 -12.54
C LYS A 145 -10.60 1.72 -11.50
N ILE A 146 -9.95 1.93 -10.36
CA ILE A 146 -10.01 1.07 -9.18
C ILE A 146 -10.43 1.90 -7.98
N ASP A 147 -11.36 1.37 -7.17
CA ASP A 147 -11.71 1.94 -5.87
C ASP A 147 -11.15 1.04 -4.76
N VAL A 148 -10.26 1.57 -3.93
CA VAL A 148 -9.61 0.81 -2.87
C VAL A 148 -10.44 0.87 -1.60
N TYR A 149 -10.78 -0.30 -1.04
CA TYR A 149 -11.53 -0.35 0.20
C TYR A 149 -10.65 -0.03 1.41
N PHE A 150 -11.13 0.90 2.23
CA PHE A 150 -10.61 1.21 3.56
C PHE A 150 -11.70 1.00 4.61
N LYS A 151 -11.30 0.59 5.82
CA LYS A 151 -12.26 0.38 6.90
C LYS A 151 -12.81 1.70 7.42
N SER A 152 -11.98 2.74 7.44
CA SER A 152 -12.33 4.09 7.91
C SER A 152 -12.64 5.04 6.76
N GLU A 153 -13.73 5.80 6.87
CA GLU A 153 -14.02 6.90 5.93
C GLU A 153 -12.90 7.95 5.92
N LYS A 154 -12.32 8.23 7.09
CA LYS A 154 -11.21 9.18 7.21
C LYS A 154 -10.00 8.74 6.39
N GLU A 155 -9.62 7.46 6.47
CA GLU A 155 -8.48 6.92 5.72
C GLU A 155 -8.75 6.92 4.21
N ALA A 156 -9.99 6.62 3.80
CA ALA A 156 -10.39 6.73 2.39
C ALA A 156 -10.27 8.17 1.86
N LEU A 157 -10.69 9.16 2.66
CA LEU A 157 -10.56 10.58 2.30
C LEU A 157 -9.10 11.03 2.22
N GLU A 158 -8.27 10.60 3.18
CA GLU A 158 -6.83 10.89 3.21
C GLU A 158 -6.08 10.22 2.05
N PHE A 159 -6.50 9.03 1.63
CA PHE A 159 -5.93 8.35 0.46
C PHE A 159 -6.10 9.19 -0.82
N GLY A 160 -7.27 9.83 -0.96
CA GLY A 160 -7.59 10.74 -2.05
C GLY A 160 -7.67 10.07 -3.41
N ARG A 161 -7.45 10.86 -4.48
CA ARG A 161 -7.40 10.35 -5.86
C ARG A 161 -5.98 10.31 -6.37
N LYS A 162 -5.59 9.21 -7.01
CA LYS A 162 -4.26 9.03 -7.61
C LYS A 162 -4.43 8.69 -9.08
N LYS A 163 -3.67 9.37 -9.94
CA LYS A 163 -3.72 9.17 -11.40
C LYS A 163 -2.48 8.43 -11.86
N ASN A 164 -2.61 7.67 -12.94
CA ASN A 164 -1.50 6.97 -13.59
C ASN A 164 -0.73 6.04 -12.63
N VAL A 165 -1.45 5.30 -11.79
CA VAL A 165 -0.83 4.31 -10.90
C VAL A 165 -0.66 3.00 -11.66
N ARG A 166 0.53 2.40 -11.53
CA ARG A 166 0.84 1.11 -12.14
C ARG A 166 0.17 -0.03 -11.39
N VAL A 167 -0.49 -0.91 -12.13
CA VAL A 167 -1.16 -2.11 -11.64
C VAL A 167 -0.80 -3.28 -12.53
N ARG A 168 -0.49 -4.42 -11.94
CA ARG A 168 -0.27 -5.67 -12.67
C ARG A 168 -1.11 -6.78 -12.10
N ILE A 169 -1.60 -7.65 -12.97
CA ILE A 169 -2.28 -8.88 -12.58
C ILE A 169 -1.22 -9.87 -12.06
N ILE A 170 -1.52 -10.54 -10.95
CA ILE A 170 -0.65 -11.53 -10.33
C ILE A 170 -1.30 -12.91 -10.19
N ASP A 171 -2.61 -13.01 -10.39
CA ASP A 171 -3.42 -14.24 -10.48
C ASP A 171 -4.77 -13.94 -11.14
#